data_AF-A0A7W6WA81-F1
#
_entry.id   AF-A0A7W6WA81-F1
#
_cell.length_a   1.000
_cell.length_b   1.000
_cell.length_c   1.000
_cell.angle_alpha   90.00
_cell.angle_beta   90.00
_cell.angle_gamma   90.00
#
_symmetry.space_group_name_H-M   'P 1'
#
loop_
_entity.id
_entity.type
_entity.pdbx_description
1 polymer ?
#
loop_
_entity_poly.entity_id
_entity_poly.type
_entity_poly.pdbx_seq_one_letter_code
_entity_poly.pdbx_strand_id
1 'polypeptide(L)'
;MSVVWTDERVQDLRRLWSEGLTTGEIGKALGVSKNAVVGKAHRLGLKGRPSPIKRVKQKQPKQDSRISSVIDLSAHTCRWPVGDPKEPGFHFCGKPAIPTKPYCPEHAAVAYVNSSSRSSKDDDAA
;
A
#
# COMPACT_ATOMS: atom_id res chain seq x y z
N MET A 1 6.59 -31.49 -8.71
CA MET A 1 5.96 -32.74 -8.20
C MET A 1 4.47 -32.69 -8.51
N SER A 2 3.99 -33.51 -9.44
CA SER A 2 2.57 -33.64 -9.76
C SER A 2 1.87 -34.41 -8.64
N VAL A 3 0.90 -33.79 -8.00
CA VAL A 3 0.03 -34.46 -7.02
C VAL A 3 -1.03 -35.23 -7.78
N VAL A 4 -1.08 -36.55 -7.58
CA VAL A 4 -2.19 -37.38 -8.03
C VAL A 4 -3.37 -37.18 -7.07
N TRP A 5 -4.51 -36.72 -7.61
CA TRP A 5 -5.76 -36.59 -6.89
C TRP A 5 -6.55 -37.90 -6.98
N THR A 6 -6.27 -38.82 -6.05
CA THR A 6 -7.05 -40.05 -5.88
C THR A 6 -8.42 -39.75 -5.28
N ASP A 7 -9.38 -40.67 -5.43
CA ASP A 7 -10.73 -40.50 -4.88
C ASP A 7 -10.73 -40.36 -3.36
N GLU A 8 -9.86 -41.09 -2.65
CA GLU A 8 -9.65 -40.94 -1.20
C GLU A 8 -9.24 -39.52 -0.83
N ARG A 9 -8.26 -38.94 -1.52
CA ARG A 9 -7.82 -37.55 -1.28
C ARG A 9 -8.90 -36.53 -1.60
N VAL A 10 -9.77 -36.83 -2.57
CA VAL A 10 -10.92 -36.00 -2.89
C VAL A 10 -11.97 -36.07 -1.79
N GLN A 11 -12.21 -37.25 -1.21
CA GLN A 11 -13.11 -37.41 -0.06
C GLN A 11 -12.57 -36.68 1.17
N ASP A 12 -11.28 -36.84 1.51
CA ASP A 12 -10.66 -36.11 2.62
C ASP A 12 -10.70 -34.59 2.39
N LEU A 13 -10.43 -34.13 1.17
CA LEU A 13 -10.58 -32.72 0.82
C LEU A 13 -12.00 -32.21 1.11
N ARG A 14 -13.04 -32.95 0.68
CA ARG A 14 -14.44 -32.57 0.92
C ARG A 14 -14.77 -32.53 2.41
N ARG A 15 -14.32 -33.52 3.17
CA ARG A 15 -14.51 -33.61 4.62
C ARG A 15 -13.85 -32.43 5.33
N LEU A 16 -12.55 -32.23 5.16
CA LEU A 16 -11.80 -31.14 5.80
C LEU A 16 -12.31 -29.75 5.36
N TRP A 17 -12.80 -29.63 4.12
CA TRP A 17 -13.44 -28.41 3.64
C TRP A 17 -14.75 -28.11 4.37
N SER A 18 -15.58 -29.15 4.62
CA SER A 18 -16.84 -29.01 5.36
C SER A 18 -16.64 -28.71 6.84
N GLU A 19 -15.57 -29.25 7.44
CA GLU A 19 -15.12 -28.95 8.80
C GLU A 19 -14.63 -27.49 8.95
N GLY A 20 -14.44 -26.78 7.83
CA GLY A 20 -14.01 -25.39 7.85
C GLY A 20 -12.52 -25.22 8.17
N LEU A 21 -11.67 -26.20 7.84
CA LEU A 21 -10.22 -26.00 7.89
C LEU A 21 -9.78 -25.02 6.81
N THR A 22 -8.72 -24.27 7.07
CA THR A 22 -8.15 -23.35 6.08
C THR A 22 -7.47 -24.14 4.96
N THR A 23 -7.39 -23.54 3.77
CA THR A 23 -6.72 -24.16 2.62
C THR A 23 -5.25 -24.54 2.90
N GLY A 24 -4.60 -23.85 3.83
CA GLY A 24 -3.22 -24.17 4.25
C GLY A 24 -3.17 -25.40 5.15
N GLU A 25 -4.07 -25.50 6.13
CA GLU A 25 -4.18 -26.68 7.01
C GLU A 25 -4.59 -27.92 6.24
N ILE A 26 -5.55 -27.79 5.33
CA ILE A 26 -5.95 -28.88 4.41
C ILE A 26 -4.75 -29.31 3.56
N GLY A 27 -3.97 -28.35 3.04
CA GLY A 27 -2.76 -28.65 2.28
C GLY A 27 -1.73 -29.44 3.11
N LYS A 28 -1.51 -29.02 4.36
CA LYS A 28 -0.61 -29.72 5.29
C LYS A 28 -1.10 -31.14 5.58
N ALA A 29 -2.40 -31.31 5.86
CA ALA A 29 -3.00 -32.62 6.14
C ALA A 29 -2.93 -33.57 4.94
N LEU A 30 -3.14 -33.04 3.73
CA LEU A 30 -3.10 -33.81 2.49
C LEU A 30 -1.69 -33.93 1.90
N GLY A 31 -0.66 -33.29 2.46
CA GLY A 31 0.68 -33.27 1.87
C GLY A 31 0.76 -32.57 0.50
N VAL A 32 -0.06 -31.52 0.27
CA VAL A 32 -0.11 -30.74 -0.98
C VAL A 32 0.01 -29.24 -0.70
N SER A 33 0.34 -28.46 -1.72
CA SER A 33 0.33 -27.00 -1.57
C SER A 33 -1.09 -26.47 -1.37
N LYS A 34 -1.20 -25.37 -0.61
CA LYS A 34 -2.44 -24.58 -0.46
C LYS A 34 -3.12 -24.29 -1.82
N ASN A 35 -2.32 -23.95 -2.85
CA ASN A 35 -2.86 -23.60 -4.16
C ASN A 35 -3.43 -24.82 -4.89
N ALA A 36 -2.85 -26.01 -4.69
CA ALA A 36 -3.41 -27.25 -5.23
C ALA A 36 -4.79 -27.56 -4.62
N VAL A 37 -4.96 -27.34 -3.31
CA VAL A 37 -6.24 -27.46 -2.59
C VAL A 37 -7.28 -26.51 -3.18
N VAL A 38 -6.95 -25.22 -3.32
CA VAL A 38 -7.86 -24.21 -3.89
C VAL A 38 -8.30 -24.60 -5.29
N GLY A 39 -7.34 -24.97 -6.16
CA GLY A 39 -7.63 -25.37 -7.53
C GLY A 39 -8.52 -26.60 -7.61
N LYS A 40 -8.28 -27.61 -6.77
CA LYS A 40 -9.13 -28.82 -6.75
C LYS A 40 -10.51 -28.53 -6.19
N ALA A 41 -10.63 -27.78 -5.09
CA ALA A 41 -11.91 -27.39 -4.50
C ALA A 41 -12.78 -26.61 -5.49
N HIS A 42 -12.18 -25.69 -6.26
CA HIS A 42 -12.88 -24.95 -7.31
C HIS A 42 -13.37 -25.86 -8.44
N ARG A 43 -12.54 -26.79 -8.92
CA ARG A 43 -12.94 -27.78 -9.94
C ARG A 43 -14.04 -28.73 -9.46
N LEU A 44 -14.10 -29.00 -8.15
CA LEU A 44 -15.14 -29.83 -7.53
C LEU A 44 -16.44 -29.07 -7.22
N GLY A 45 -16.49 -27.75 -7.48
CA GLY A 45 -17.66 -26.92 -7.22
C GLY A 45 -18.00 -26.78 -5.72
N LEU A 46 -17.01 -26.90 -4.83
CA LEU A 46 -17.27 -26.78 -3.39
C LEU A 46 -17.70 -25.35 -3.02
N LYS A 47 -18.63 -25.24 -2.06
CA LYS A 47 -19.16 -23.96 -1.59
C LYS A 47 -18.01 -23.02 -1.20
N GLY A 48 -18.04 -21.81 -1.76
CA GLY A 48 -17.07 -20.76 -1.47
C GLY A 48 -17.07 -20.44 0.01
N ARG A 49 -15.90 -20.59 0.66
CA ARG A 49 -15.74 -20.23 2.06
C ARG A 49 -15.70 -18.69 2.17
N PRO A 50 -16.43 -18.06 3.11
CA PRO A 50 -16.25 -16.64 3.39
C PRO A 50 -14.79 -16.40 3.78
N SER A 51 -14.17 -15.35 3.23
CA SER A 51 -12.77 -15.06 3.51
C SER A 51 -12.57 -14.86 5.02
N PRO A 52 -11.73 -15.67 5.70
CA PRO A 52 -11.42 -15.44 7.12
C PRO A 52 -10.75 -14.08 7.35
N ILE A 53 -10.19 -13.51 6.28
CA ILE A 53 -9.67 -12.16 6.27
C ILE A 53 -10.88 -11.22 6.26
N LYS A 54 -11.38 -10.87 7.44
CA LYS A 54 -11.98 -9.55 7.62
C LYS A 54 -10.92 -8.57 7.14
N ARG A 55 -11.08 -8.00 5.94
CA ARG A 55 -10.30 -6.84 5.50
C ARG A 55 -10.72 -5.69 6.40
N VAL A 56 -10.29 -5.71 7.66
CA VAL A 56 -10.11 -4.48 8.41
C VAL A 56 -9.11 -3.71 7.55
N LYS A 57 -9.62 -2.66 6.92
CA LYS A 57 -8.88 -1.68 6.15
C LYS A 57 -8.01 -0.94 7.15
N GLN A 58 -7.04 -1.63 7.75
CA GLN A 58 -6.01 -1.03 8.56
C GLN A 58 -5.16 -0.25 7.55
N LYS A 59 -5.52 1.01 7.35
CA LYS A 59 -4.56 2.03 6.98
C LYS A 59 -3.51 1.99 8.10
N GLN A 60 -2.51 1.13 7.97
CA GLN A 60 -1.27 1.36 8.68
C GLN A 60 -0.82 2.76 8.20
N PRO A 61 -0.71 3.76 9.09
CA PRO A 61 -0.08 5.01 8.71
C PRO A 61 1.35 4.62 8.30
N LYS A 62 1.62 4.68 7.00
CA LYS A 62 2.95 4.37 6.47
C LYS A 62 3.92 5.34 7.12
N GLN A 63 4.92 4.74 7.73
CA GLN A 63 5.97 5.39 8.45
C GLN A 63 6.70 6.37 7.52
N ASP A 64 6.90 7.57 8.04
CA ASP A 64 7.83 8.60 7.63
C ASP A 64 8.21 8.64 6.14
N SER A 65 7.54 9.52 5.38
CA SER A 65 7.76 9.76 3.95
C SER A 65 9.05 10.55 3.68
N ARG A 66 10.15 10.22 4.35
CA ARG A 66 11.46 10.81 4.08
C ARG A 66 12.02 10.21 2.81
N ILE A 67 11.83 10.91 1.69
CA ILE A 67 12.38 10.51 0.39
C ILE A 67 13.72 11.22 0.20
N SER A 68 14.82 10.47 0.21
CA SER A 68 16.17 11.06 0.16
C SER A 68 16.69 11.34 -1.26
N SER A 69 16.03 10.85 -2.31
CA SER A 69 16.47 11.03 -3.70
C SER A 69 15.35 11.49 -4.63
N VAL A 70 15.68 12.33 -5.61
CA VAL A 70 14.72 12.83 -6.63
C VAL A 70 14.17 11.68 -7.50
N ILE A 71 14.90 10.58 -7.61
CA ILE A 71 14.53 9.40 -8.40
C ILE A 71 13.34 8.68 -7.75
N ASP A 72 13.26 8.72 -6.42
CA ASP A 72 12.23 8.06 -5.63
C ASP A 72 10.95 8.92 -5.45
N LEU A 73 10.92 10.14 -6.01
CA LEU A 73 9.76 11.03 -5.96
C LEU A 73 8.67 10.58 -6.95
N SER A 74 7.49 10.24 -6.42
CA SER A 74 6.30 10.11 -7.26
C SER A 74 5.83 11.48 -7.80
N ALA A 75 5.04 11.47 -8.88
CA ALA A 75 4.44 12.71 -9.42
C ALA A 75 3.50 13.43 -8.44
N HIS A 76 3.02 12.74 -7.39
CA HIS A 76 2.03 13.25 -6.44
C HIS A 76 2.61 13.53 -5.04
N THR A 77 3.94 13.62 -4.92
CA THR A 77 4.64 13.84 -3.64
C THR A 77 5.40 15.16 -3.63
N CYS A 78 5.35 15.86 -2.50
CA CYS A 78 5.93 17.17 -2.28
C CYS A 78 7.45 17.14 -2.39
N ARG A 79 7.98 17.98 -3.28
CA ARG A 79 9.41 18.04 -3.64
C ARG A 79 10.20 19.12 -2.92
N TRP A 80 9.71 19.57 -1.77
CA TRP A 80 10.39 20.61 -0.98
C TRP A 80 11.64 20.02 -0.32
N PRO A 81 12.85 20.57 -0.58
CA PRO A 81 14.08 20.10 0.04
C PRO A 81 14.13 20.51 1.52
N VAL A 82 14.48 19.56 2.38
CA VAL A 82 14.67 19.75 3.82
C VAL A 82 16.14 19.43 4.13
N GLY A 83 16.86 20.42 4.64
CA GLY A 83 18.31 20.34 4.86
C GLY A 83 19.14 20.70 3.60
N ASP A 84 20.46 20.59 3.73
CA ASP A 84 21.40 20.82 2.63
C ASP A 84 21.74 19.51 1.90
N PRO A 85 21.78 19.47 0.55
CA PRO A 85 22.11 18.27 -0.23
C PRO A 85 23.42 17.57 0.13
N LYS A 86 24.37 18.25 0.78
CA LYS A 86 25.65 17.67 1.20
C LYS A 86 25.61 17.05 2.60
N GLU A 87 24.51 17.22 3.33
CA GLU A 87 24.36 16.70 4.69
C GLU A 87 23.59 15.38 4.70
N PRO A 88 23.91 14.45 5.64
CA PRO A 88 23.24 13.15 5.76
C PRO A 88 21.76 13.25 6.15
N GLY A 89 21.26 14.46 6.47
CA GLY A 89 19.86 14.76 6.76
C GLY A 89 19.04 15.23 5.56
N PHE A 90 19.63 15.34 4.37
CA PHE A 90 18.91 15.82 3.18
C PHE A 90 17.76 14.87 2.80
N HIS A 91 16.56 15.43 2.70
CA HIS A 91 15.40 14.71 2.20
C HIS A 91 14.37 15.66 1.60
N PHE A 92 13.44 15.10 0.85
CA PHE A 92 12.26 15.80 0.37
C PHE A 92 11.09 15.56 1.33
N CYS A 93 10.26 16.58 1.52
CA CYS A 93 9.10 16.54 2.41
C CYS A 93 8.20 15.30 2.25
N GLY A 94 7.95 14.84 1.01
CA GLY A 94 7.23 13.59 0.74
C GLY A 94 5.72 13.59 1.05
N LYS A 95 5.18 14.64 1.69
CA LYS A 95 3.73 14.84 1.87
C LYS A 95 2.99 14.87 0.52
N PRO A 96 1.68 14.57 0.44
CA PRO A 96 0.93 14.66 -0.81
C PRO A 96 1.02 16.06 -1.45
N ALA A 97 1.44 16.10 -2.71
CA ALA A 97 1.46 17.32 -3.49
C ALA A 97 0.03 17.71 -3.91
N ILE A 98 -0.21 19.02 -4.03
CA ILE A 98 -1.47 19.53 -4.60
C ILE A 98 -1.54 19.09 -6.07
N PRO A 99 -2.72 18.68 -6.59
CA PRO A 99 -2.89 18.44 -8.02
C PRO A 99 -2.32 19.62 -8.83
N THR A 100 -1.58 19.30 -9.90
CA THR A 100 -0.93 20.28 -10.80
C THR A 100 0.17 21.16 -10.19
N LYS A 101 0.62 20.92 -8.94
CA LYS A 101 1.75 21.62 -8.32
C LYS A 101 2.75 20.62 -7.71
N PRO A 102 4.05 20.93 -7.65
CA PRO A 102 5.06 20.01 -7.14
C PRO A 102 5.17 19.98 -5.60
N TYR A 103 4.38 20.79 -4.88
CA TYR A 103 4.48 20.96 -3.43
C TYR A 103 3.15 20.66 -2.72
N CYS A 104 3.20 20.28 -1.44
CA CYS A 104 2.04 20.19 -0.56
C CYS A 104 1.49 21.59 -0.23
N PRO A 105 0.28 21.74 0.36
CA PRO A 105 -0.31 23.05 0.65
C PRO A 105 0.59 23.99 1.45
N GLU A 106 1.27 23.44 2.46
CA GLU A 106 2.20 24.17 3.32
C GLU A 106 3.39 24.72 2.53
N HIS A 107 4.10 23.87 1.80
CA HIS A 107 5.25 24.29 1.01
C HIS A 107 4.89 25.07 -0.25
N ALA A 108 3.67 24.90 -0.77
CA ALA A 108 3.17 25.74 -1.87
C ALA A 108 2.93 27.18 -1.42
N ALA A 109 2.48 27.41 -0.18
CA ALA A 109 2.32 28.76 0.37
C ALA A 109 3.67 29.49 0.52
N VAL A 110 4.75 28.74 0.82
CA VAL A 110 6.11 29.29 0.88
C VAL A 110 6.68 29.54 -0.53
N ALA A 111 6.50 28.58 -1.45
CA ALA A 111 7.03 28.68 -2.82
C ALA A 111 6.33 29.73 -3.68
N TYR A 112 5.01 29.85 -3.54
CA TYR A 112 4.16 30.71 -4.35
C TYR A 112 3.61 31.84 -3.48
N VAL A 113 4.48 32.79 -3.14
CA VAL A 113 4.02 34.04 -2.53
C VAL A 113 3.23 34.84 -3.57
N ASN A 114 2.02 35.22 -3.20
CA ASN A 114 1.09 35.93 -4.06
C ASN A 114 1.60 37.38 -4.24
N SER A 115 1.89 37.81 -5.46
CA SER A 115 2.35 39.17 -5.74
C SER A 115 1.31 40.27 -5.41
N SER A 116 0.08 39.89 -5.03
CA SER A 116 -1.03 40.81 -4.79
C SER A 116 -1.13 41.40 -3.38
N SER A 117 -0.25 41.08 -2.43
CA SER A 117 -0.26 41.68 -1.08
C SER A 117 0.78 42.79 -0.88
N ARG A 118 1.31 43.37 -1.97
CA ARG A 118 2.32 44.45 -1.96
C ARG A 118 1.81 45.82 -2.44
N SER A 119 0.49 46.04 -2.46
CA SER A 119 -0.08 47.34 -2.83
C SER A 119 -1.17 47.78 -1.86
N SER A 120 -0.76 48.37 -0.74
CA SER A 120 -1.51 49.41 -0.03
C SER A 120 -0.70 49.92 1.16
N LYS A 121 -0.38 51.22 1.09
CA LYS A 121 -0.05 52.15 2.17
C LYS A 121 1.37 52.14 2.72
N ASP A 122 2.04 53.26 2.96
CA ASP A 122 1.92 54.68 2.59
C ASP A 122 3.29 55.31 2.98
N ASP A 123 3.49 56.51 2.45
CA ASP A 123 4.57 57.50 2.49
C ASP A 123 5.39 57.78 3.78
N ASP A 124 6.52 58.44 3.52
CA ASP A 124 7.22 59.49 4.31
C ASP A 124 7.99 59.13 5.61
N ALA A 125 9.31 59.40 5.61
CA ALA A 125 9.91 60.45 6.45
C ALA A 125 11.46 60.47 6.35
N ALA A 126 11.94 61.59 5.81
CA ALA A 126 13.20 62.34 6.04
C ALA A 126 14.56 61.60 6.09
#